data_AF-A0AAW5BTQ9-F1
#
_entry.id   AF-A0AAW5BTQ9-F1
#
_cell.length_a   1.000
_cell.length_b   1.000
_cell.length_c   1.000
_cell.angle_alpha   90.00
_cell.angle_beta   90.00
_cell.angle_gamma   90.00
#
_symmetry.space_group_name_H-M   'P 1'
#
loop_
_entity.id
_entity.type
_entity.pdbx_description
1 polymer ?
#
loop_
_entity_poly.entity_id
_entity_poly.type
_entity_poly.pdbx_seq_one_letter_code
_entity_poly.pdbx_strand_id
1 'polypeptide(L)'
;MLLEDGASRIFLNTHGTNGEGVDTELIELLHYMEQTTDQAASHSTSQRIKELHGRVSQLKASEEIGVKYMQEWEEKIYLQQEARAAGEAAGESVKLIRQVRKKAAKGIPAKECADMLEEEVYLIEKIYDMVKANPDWDEVRIYEALKTTG
;
A
#
# COMPACT_ATOMS: atom_id res chain seq x y z
N MET A 1 16.78 24.68 -21.44
CA MET A 1 17.53 23.52 -21.93
C MET A 1 16.79 23.01 -23.16
N LEU A 2 17.31 23.28 -24.37
CA LEU A 2 16.75 22.77 -25.62
C LEU A 2 17.10 21.28 -25.73
N LEU A 3 16.12 20.44 -26.07
CA LEU A 3 16.37 19.11 -26.58
C LEU A 3 16.74 19.27 -28.06
N GLU A 4 17.87 18.70 -28.48
CA GLU A 4 18.46 18.85 -29.83
C GLU A 4 17.70 18.08 -30.94
N ASP A 5 16.43 17.74 -30.72
CA ASP A 5 15.57 16.97 -31.63
C ASP A 5 14.54 17.83 -32.40
N GLY A 6 14.56 19.15 -32.21
CA GLY A 6 13.56 20.06 -32.79
C GLY A 6 12.22 20.05 -32.07
N ALA A 7 12.09 19.38 -30.93
CA ALA A 7 10.90 19.43 -30.10
C ALA A 7 10.85 20.73 -29.29
N SER A 8 9.79 21.51 -29.50
CA SER A 8 9.48 22.67 -28.66
C SER A 8 8.77 22.22 -27.39
N ARG A 9 9.30 22.62 -26.23
CA ARG A 9 8.69 22.37 -24.92
C ARG A 9 8.12 23.65 -24.34
N ILE A 10 6.83 23.63 -24.03
CA ILE A 10 6.11 24.73 -23.38
C ILE A 10 5.80 24.28 -21.95
N PHE A 11 6.06 25.15 -20.98
CA PHE A 11 5.65 24.95 -19.59
C PHE A 11 4.48 25.87 -19.29
N LEU A 12 3.36 25.31 -18.87
CA LEU A 12 2.15 26.04 -18.48
C LEU A 12 1.89 25.76 -16.99
N ASN A 13 1.46 26.80 -16.26
CA ASN A 13 1.13 26.69 -14.84
C ASN A 13 -0.39 26.78 -14.67
N THR A 14 -1.01 25.79 -14.03
CA THR A 14 -2.46 25.76 -13.80
C THR A 14 -2.89 26.68 -12.64
N HIS A 15 -1.96 27.05 -11.76
CA HIS A 15 -2.20 27.94 -10.62
C HIS A 15 -1.77 29.40 -10.88
N GLY A 16 -1.47 29.75 -12.13
CA GLY A 16 -1.10 31.12 -12.50
C GLY A 16 -2.25 32.09 -12.31
N THR A 17 -1.99 33.26 -11.72
CA THR A 17 -3.00 34.31 -11.48
C THR A 17 -2.98 35.44 -12.50
N ASN A 18 -1.93 35.52 -13.34
CA ASN A 18 -1.83 36.53 -14.39
C ASN A 18 -2.44 36.01 -15.70
N GLY A 19 -3.62 36.54 -16.05
CA GLY A 19 -4.31 36.25 -17.31
C GLY A 19 -4.04 37.27 -18.42
N GLU A 20 -3.22 38.29 -18.18
CA GLU A 20 -2.99 39.36 -19.17
C GLU A 20 -2.26 38.81 -20.41
N GLY A 21 -2.90 38.94 -21.57
CA GLY A 21 -2.37 38.43 -22.84
C GLY A 21 -2.51 36.91 -23.04
N VAL A 22 -3.21 36.21 -22.14
CA VAL A 22 -3.52 34.77 -22.26
C VAL A 22 -4.96 34.60 -22.72
N ASP A 23 -5.18 33.72 -23.69
CA ASP A 23 -6.51 33.43 -24.18
C ASP A 23 -7.39 32.75 -23.11
N THR A 24 -8.65 33.17 -23.01
CA THR A 24 -9.58 32.69 -21.98
C THR A 24 -9.84 31.18 -22.12
N GLU A 25 -9.88 30.63 -23.34
CA GLU A 25 -10.05 29.19 -23.54
C GLU A 25 -8.87 28.40 -22.97
N LEU A 26 -7.63 28.93 -23.05
CA LEU A 26 -6.47 28.29 -22.46
C LEU A 26 -6.52 28.32 -20.92
N ILE A 27 -6.96 29.43 -20.33
CA ILE A 27 -7.15 29.54 -18.88
C ILE A 27 -8.20 28.53 -18.40
N GLU A 28 -9.35 28.46 -19.08
CA GLU A 28 -10.40 27.48 -18.79
C GLU A 28 -9.90 26.04 -18.92
N LEU A 29 -9.09 25.74 -19.94
CA LEU A 29 -8.52 24.41 -20.15
C LEU A 29 -7.59 24.01 -19.00
N LEU A 30 -6.71 24.92 -18.59
CA LEU A 30 -5.79 24.66 -17.47
C LEU A 30 -6.55 24.43 -16.16
N HIS A 31 -7.61 25.21 -15.91
CA HIS A 31 -8.47 25.02 -14.75
C HIS A 31 -9.23 23.68 -14.80
N TYR A 32 -9.73 23.29 -15.97
CA TYR A 32 -10.40 21.99 -16.16
C TYR A 32 -9.45 20.80 -15.99
N MET A 33 -8.20 20.90 -16.46
CA MET A 33 -7.19 19.85 -16.27
C MET A 33 -6.85 19.64 -14.79
N GLU A 34 -6.89 20.72 -14.00
CA GLU A 34 -6.70 20.63 -12.55
C GLU A 34 -7.91 20.01 -11.85
N GLN A 35 -9.12 20.32 -12.31
CA GLN A 35 -10.38 19.87 -11.72
C GLN A 35 -11.30 19.24 -12.77
N THR A 36 -10.97 18.02 -13.21
CA THR A 36 -11.72 17.29 -14.26
C THR A 36 -13.07 16.76 -13.74
N THR A 37 -14.01 17.68 -13.54
CA THR A 37 -15.34 17.46 -12.95
C THR A 37 -16.45 17.98 -13.87
N ASP A 38 -17.67 17.50 -13.67
CA ASP A 38 -18.85 17.94 -14.42
C ASP A 38 -19.11 19.45 -14.22
N GLN A 39 -18.86 19.94 -13.01
CA GLN A 39 -19.00 21.36 -12.67
C GLN A 39 -17.98 22.21 -13.45
N ALA A 40 -16.71 21.84 -13.46
CA ALA A 40 -15.68 22.57 -14.21
C ALA A 40 -15.94 22.55 -15.73
N ALA A 41 -16.40 21.43 -16.29
CA ALA A 41 -16.75 21.32 -17.71
C ALA A 41 -17.98 22.17 -18.08
N SER A 42 -18.99 22.22 -17.20
CA SER A 42 -20.22 22.99 -17.46
C SER A 42 -20.02 24.50 -17.33
N HIS A 43 -19.14 24.95 -16.43
CA HIS A 43 -18.77 26.36 -16.29
C HIS A 43 -17.85 26.87 -17.41
N SER A 44 -17.16 25.99 -18.14
CA SER A 44 -16.35 26.40 -19.29
C SER A 44 -17.23 26.92 -20.43
N THR A 45 -16.77 27.99 -21.08
CA THR A 45 -17.38 28.51 -22.30
C THR A 45 -16.92 27.76 -23.55
N SER A 46 -15.75 27.10 -23.50
CA SER A 46 -15.20 26.30 -24.60
C SER A 46 -16.02 25.04 -24.91
N GLN A 47 -16.41 24.91 -26.18
CA GLN A 47 -17.04 23.69 -26.69
C GLN A 47 -16.06 22.51 -26.72
N ARG A 48 -14.77 22.76 -26.94
CA ARG A 48 -13.73 21.71 -26.99
C ARG A 48 -13.51 21.08 -25.63
N ILE A 49 -13.57 21.87 -24.56
CA ILE A 49 -13.48 21.37 -23.17
C ILE A 49 -14.69 20.49 -22.85
N LYS A 50 -15.89 20.89 -23.28
CA LYS A 50 -17.11 20.07 -23.10
C LYS A 50 -17.04 18.75 -23.86
N GLU A 51 -16.55 18.76 -25.09
CA GLU A 51 -16.34 17.53 -25.88
C GLU A 51 -15.28 16.62 -25.25
N LEU A 52 -14.17 17.19 -24.78
CA LEU A 52 -13.14 16.46 -24.04
C LEU A 52 -13.72 15.80 -22.80
N HIS A 53 -14.52 16.55 -22.02
CA HIS A 53 -15.22 16.02 -20.87
C HIS A 53 -16.17 14.88 -21.24
N GLY A 54 -16.97 15.03 -22.30
CA GLY A 54 -17.85 13.97 -22.79
C GLY A 54 -17.11 12.67 -23.11
N ARG A 55 -15.95 12.76 -23.76
CA ARG A 55 -15.09 11.59 -24.03
C ARG A 55 -14.52 10.97 -22.75
N VAL A 56 -14.05 11.79 -21.83
CA VAL A 56 -13.54 11.33 -20.51
C VAL A 56 -14.64 10.64 -19.72
N SER A 57 -15.85 11.22 -19.70
CA SER A 57 -17.00 10.67 -18.99
C SER A 57 -17.49 9.37 -19.62
N GLN A 58 -17.48 9.26 -20.96
CA GLN A 58 -17.80 8.03 -21.66
C GLN A 58 -16.77 6.92 -21.38
N LEU A 59 -15.48 7.26 -21.32
CA LEU A 59 -14.43 6.31 -20.92
C LEU A 59 -14.62 5.86 -19.47
N LYS A 60 -14.87 6.79 -18.53
CA LYS A 60 -15.16 6.44 -17.12
C LYS A 60 -16.41 5.58 -16.97
N ALA A 61 -17.41 5.78 -17.83
CA ALA A 61 -18.65 5.00 -17.86
C ALA A 61 -18.52 3.67 -18.64
N SER A 62 -17.39 3.44 -19.32
CA SER A 62 -17.14 2.17 -20.00
C SER A 62 -17.09 1.04 -18.99
N GLU A 63 -17.92 0.03 -19.19
CA GLU A 63 -17.98 -1.18 -18.36
C GLU A 63 -16.61 -1.86 -18.25
N GLU A 64 -15.82 -1.87 -19.31
CA GLU A 64 -14.46 -2.41 -19.33
C GLU A 64 -13.52 -1.69 -18.34
N ILE A 65 -13.62 -0.36 -18.28
CA ILE A 65 -12.82 0.45 -17.35
C ILE A 65 -13.33 0.25 -15.92
N GLY A 66 -14.65 0.19 -15.73
CA GLY A 66 -15.27 -0.12 -14.43
C GLY A 66 -14.86 -1.49 -13.89
N VAL A 67 -14.86 -2.53 -14.74
CA VAL A 67 -14.43 -3.89 -14.39
C VAL A 67 -12.95 -3.92 -14.02
N LYS A 68 -12.09 -3.23 -14.78
CA LYS A 68 -10.67 -3.13 -14.45
C LYS A 68 -10.45 -2.48 -13.07
N TYR A 69 -11.15 -1.38 -12.78
CA TYR A 69 -11.08 -0.75 -11.46
C TYR A 69 -11.62 -1.64 -10.34
N MET A 70 -12.68 -2.42 -10.60
CA MET A 70 -13.23 -3.36 -9.63
C MET A 70 -12.22 -4.49 -9.31
N GLN A 71 -11.58 -5.05 -10.34
CA GLN A 71 -10.53 -6.06 -10.17
C GLN A 71 -9.34 -5.53 -9.38
N GLU A 72 -8.81 -4.35 -9.75
CA GLU A 72 -7.71 -3.72 -9.01
C GLU A 72 -8.09 -3.45 -7.54
N TRP A 73 -9.36 -3.07 -7.28
CA TRP A 73 -9.86 -2.84 -5.94
C TRP A 73 -10.01 -4.14 -5.14
N GLU A 74 -10.55 -5.20 -5.75
CA GLU A 74 -10.66 -6.53 -5.15
C GLU A 74 -9.28 -7.12 -4.82
N GLU A 75 -8.33 -7.05 -5.75
CA GLU A 75 -6.94 -7.47 -5.52
C GLU A 75 -6.30 -6.69 -4.37
N LYS A 76 -6.50 -5.37 -4.32
CA LYS A 76 -5.98 -4.54 -3.24
C LYS A 76 -6.56 -4.91 -1.88
N ILE A 77 -7.87 -5.19 -1.81
CA ILE A 77 -8.52 -5.66 -0.58
C ILE A 77 -7.96 -7.01 -0.17
N TYR A 78 -7.83 -7.93 -1.12
CA TYR A 78 -7.29 -9.25 -0.85
C TYR A 78 -5.86 -9.17 -0.28
N LEU A 79 -4.98 -8.38 -0.91
CA LEU A 79 -3.62 -8.15 -0.42
C LEU A 79 -3.60 -7.50 0.97
N GLN A 80 -4.50 -6.56 1.26
CA GLN A 80 -4.59 -5.96 2.59
C GLN A 80 -5.06 -6.96 3.65
N GLN A 81 -6.01 -7.84 3.31
CA GLN A 81 -6.47 -8.90 4.21
C GLN A 81 -5.36 -9.92 4.47
N GLU A 82 -4.64 -10.36 3.43
CA GLU A 82 -3.52 -11.28 3.56
C GLU A 82 -2.38 -10.68 4.40
N ALA A 83 -2.01 -9.43 4.12
CA ALA A 83 -1.00 -8.71 4.91
C ALA A 83 -1.40 -8.57 6.38
N ARG A 84 -2.68 -8.30 6.65
CA ARG A 84 -3.20 -8.22 8.02
C ARG A 84 -3.16 -9.58 8.71
N ALA A 85 -3.64 -10.64 8.08
CA ALA A 85 -3.63 -11.98 8.63
C ALA A 85 -2.20 -12.47 8.89
N ALA A 86 -1.27 -12.20 7.96
CA ALA A 86 0.15 -12.52 8.14
C ALA A 86 0.77 -11.73 9.29
N GLY A 87 0.40 -10.45 9.46
CA GLY A 87 0.84 -9.61 10.57
C GLY A 87 0.30 -10.08 11.92
N GLU A 88 -0.97 -10.48 11.99
CA GLU A 88 -1.60 -11.04 13.19
C GLU A 88 -0.90 -12.35 13.60
N ALA A 89 -0.72 -13.28 12.67
CA ALA A 89 -0.02 -14.55 12.91
C ALA A 89 1.45 -14.35 13.32
N ALA A 90 2.15 -13.38 12.71
CA ALA A 90 3.50 -13.00 13.12
C ALA A 90 3.54 -12.44 14.55
N GLY A 91 2.58 -11.58 14.90
CA GLY A 91 2.45 -11.02 16.24
C GLY A 91 2.21 -12.08 17.31
N GLU A 92 1.36 -13.07 17.03
CA GLU A 92 1.13 -14.21 17.93
C GLU A 92 2.39 -15.04 18.12
N SER A 93 3.11 -15.33 17.04
CA SER A 93 4.37 -16.09 17.10
C SER A 93 5.44 -15.35 17.91
N VAL A 94 5.62 -14.05 17.70
CA VAL A 94 6.57 -13.21 18.46
C VAL A 94 6.18 -13.16 19.94
N LYS A 95 4.87 -13.05 20.23
CA LYS A 95 4.37 -13.11 21.62
C LYS A 95 4.64 -14.47 22.25
N LEU A 96 4.48 -15.57 21.52
CA LEU A 96 4.81 -16.91 21.99
C LEU A 96 6.30 -17.03 22.32
N ILE A 97 7.19 -16.61 21.42
CA ILE A 97 8.65 -16.62 21.64
C ILE A 97 9.02 -15.83 22.89
N ARG A 98 8.43 -14.65 23.09
CA ARG A 98 8.62 -13.83 24.30
C ARG A 98 8.20 -14.57 25.56
N GLN A 99 7.07 -15.28 25.53
CA GLN A 99 6.59 -16.06 26.68
C GLN A 99 7.52 -17.24 26.98
N VAL A 100 7.94 -17.96 25.95
CA VAL A 100 8.88 -19.06 26.04
C VAL A 100 10.20 -18.60 26.64
N ARG A 101 10.79 -17.52 26.13
CA ARG A 101 12.04 -16.93 26.67
C ARG A 101 11.93 -16.62 28.16
N LYS A 102 10.82 -16.00 28.58
CA LYS A 102 10.57 -15.69 30.00
C LYS A 102 10.44 -16.93 30.87
N LYS A 103 9.80 -17.99 30.36
CA LYS A 103 9.66 -19.26 31.09
C LYS A 103 10.99 -20.02 31.15
N ALA A 104 11.76 -20.03 30.07
CA ALA A 104 13.10 -20.58 30.03
C ALA A 104 14.04 -19.90 31.04
N ALA A 105 13.98 -18.57 31.15
CA ALA A 105 14.75 -17.81 32.14
C ALA A 105 14.36 -18.12 33.60
N LYS A 106 13.14 -18.63 33.83
CA LYS A 106 12.68 -19.12 35.14
C LYS A 106 13.04 -20.58 35.41
N GLY A 107 13.75 -21.24 34.48
CA GLY A 107 14.12 -22.65 34.60
C GLY A 107 12.98 -23.64 34.35
N ILE A 108 11.87 -23.18 33.77
CA ILE A 108 10.74 -24.07 33.45
C ILE A 108 11.15 -24.99 32.27
N PRO A 109 10.98 -26.32 32.37
CA PRO A 109 11.29 -27.24 31.28
C PRO A 109 10.41 -27.02 30.04
N ALA A 110 10.93 -27.31 28.84
CA ALA A 110 10.20 -27.12 27.58
C ALA A 110 8.85 -27.85 27.54
N LYS A 111 8.79 -29.09 28.03
CA LYS A 111 7.55 -29.88 28.09
C LYS A 111 6.48 -29.24 28.97
N GLU A 112 6.86 -28.81 30.19
CA GLU A 112 5.94 -28.11 31.09
C GLU A 112 5.55 -26.73 30.52
N CYS A 113 6.47 -26.05 29.85
CA CYS A 113 6.19 -24.79 29.16
C CYS A 113 5.18 -24.97 28.03
N ALA A 114 5.24 -26.08 27.30
CA ALA A 114 4.29 -26.43 26.24
C ALA A 114 2.89 -26.67 26.82
N ASP A 115 2.80 -27.47 27.89
CA ASP A 115 1.54 -27.71 28.59
C ASP A 115 0.94 -26.39 29.12
N MET A 116 1.75 -25.50 29.72
CA MET A 116 1.29 -24.20 30.25
C MET A 116 0.85 -23.20 29.19
N LEU A 117 1.36 -23.32 27.96
CA LEU A 117 1.04 -22.42 26.85
C LEU A 117 0.01 -23.02 25.90
N GLU A 118 -0.38 -24.28 26.12
CA GLU A 118 -1.26 -25.07 25.25
C GLU A 118 -0.71 -25.18 23.83
N GLU A 119 0.61 -25.41 23.72
CA GLU A 119 1.35 -25.47 22.47
C GLU A 119 2.02 -26.82 22.25
N GLU A 120 2.40 -27.12 21.02
CA GLU A 120 3.12 -28.34 20.68
C GLU A 120 4.52 -28.38 21.29
N VAL A 121 4.87 -29.49 21.95
CA VAL A 121 6.17 -29.66 22.63
C VAL A 121 7.34 -29.42 21.67
N TYR A 122 7.24 -29.94 20.45
CA TYR A 122 8.27 -29.76 19.41
C TYR A 122 8.51 -28.29 19.05
N LEU A 123 7.44 -27.49 18.94
CA LEU A 123 7.54 -26.06 18.64
C LEU A 123 8.26 -25.34 19.77
N ILE A 124 7.88 -25.63 21.02
CA ILE A 124 8.49 -25.02 22.20
C ILE A 124 9.97 -25.42 22.31
N GLU A 125 10.32 -26.68 22.11
CA GLU A 125 11.71 -27.14 22.09
C GLU A 125 12.55 -26.39 21.06
N LYS A 126 12.03 -26.24 19.82
CA LYS A 126 12.70 -25.47 18.76
C LYS A 126 12.93 -24.00 19.17
N ILE A 127 11.95 -23.37 19.83
CA ILE A 127 12.10 -22.00 20.33
C ILE A 127 13.13 -21.94 21.48
N TYR A 128 13.12 -22.92 22.40
CA TYR A 128 14.12 -23.01 23.48
C TYR A 128 15.54 -23.09 22.92
N ASP A 129 15.76 -23.93 21.91
CA ASP A 129 17.06 -24.10 21.27
C ASP A 129 17.52 -22.80 20.62
N MET A 130 16.64 -22.12 19.89
CA MET A 130 16.94 -20.83 19.26
C MET A 130 17.27 -19.73 20.28
N VAL A 131 16.50 -19.65 21.37
CA VAL A 131 16.72 -18.65 22.44
C VAL A 131 18.04 -18.93 23.18
N LYS A 132 18.37 -20.20 23.43
CA LYS A 132 19.62 -20.58 24.11
C LYS A 132 20.85 -20.37 23.22
N ALA A 133 20.75 -20.73 21.94
CA ALA A 133 21.82 -20.55 20.97
C ALA A 133 22.07 -19.06 20.65
N ASN A 134 21.04 -18.22 20.78
CA ASN A 134 21.11 -16.80 20.43
C ASN A 134 20.54 -15.88 21.53
N PRO A 135 21.25 -15.71 22.67
CA PRO A 135 20.75 -14.92 23.80
C PRO A 135 20.51 -13.45 23.47
N ASP A 136 21.30 -12.87 22.56
CA ASP A 136 21.27 -11.45 22.21
C ASP A 136 20.23 -11.10 21.13
N TRP A 137 19.56 -12.09 20.53
CA TRP A 137 18.56 -11.83 19.50
C TRP A 137 17.25 -11.33 20.13
N ASP A 138 16.54 -10.45 19.45
CA ASP A 138 15.17 -10.13 19.83
C ASP A 138 14.18 -11.21 19.33
N GLU A 139 12.93 -11.14 19.79
CA GLU A 139 11.93 -12.14 19.43
C GLU A 139 11.54 -12.11 17.95
N VAL A 140 11.68 -10.96 17.29
CA VAL A 140 11.38 -10.78 15.86
C VAL A 140 12.41 -11.52 15.01
N ARG A 141 13.70 -11.35 15.31
CA ARG A 141 14.78 -12.05 14.61
C ARG A 141 14.71 -13.56 14.81
N ILE A 142 14.32 -14.02 16.00
CA ILE A 142 14.07 -15.44 16.24
C ILE A 142 12.91 -15.95 15.39
N TYR A 143 11.81 -15.20 15.30
CA TYR A 143 10.67 -15.54 14.44
C TYR A 143 11.07 -15.66 12.96
N GLU A 144 11.84 -14.71 12.43
CA GLU A 144 12.33 -14.74 11.04
C GLU A 144 13.23 -15.96 10.76
N ALA A 145 14.10 -16.31 11.71
CA ALA A 145 14.95 -17.50 11.61
C ALA A 145 14.14 -18.81 11.69
N LEU A 146 13.09 -18.85 12.51
CA LEU A 146 12.19 -20.01 12.58
C LEU A 146 11.38 -20.21 11.29
N LYS A 147 10.98 -19.11 10.63
CA LYS A 147 10.29 -19.12 9.33
C LYS A 147 11.14 -19.66 8.18
N THR A 148 12.45 -19.41 8.21
CA THR A 148 13.39 -19.83 7.16
C THR A 148 13.90 -21.26 7.33
N THR A 149 13.67 -21.87 8.49
CA THR A 149 14.10 -23.23 8.84
C THR A 149 12.92 -24.22 8.79
N GLY A 150 11.97 -24.01 7.88
CA GLY A 150 10.73 -24.80 7.71
C GLY A 150 10.51 -25.18 6.27
#